data_AF-A0AAW1BZR6-F1
#
_entry.id   AF-A0AAW1BZR6-F1
#
_cell.length_a   1.000
_cell.length_b   1.000
_cell.length_c   1.000
_cell.angle_alpha   90.00
_cell.angle_beta   90.00
_cell.angle_gamma   90.00
#
_symmetry.space_group_name_H-M   'P 1'
#
loop_
_entity.id
_entity.type
_entity.pdbx_description
1 polymer ?
#
loop_
_entity_poly.entity_id
_entity_poly.type
_entity_poly.pdbx_seq_one_letter_code
_entity_poly.pdbx_strand_id
1 'polypeptide(L)'
;VPPTLLNTQFSEFTPDITPIILAAHTNNYEIIKLLVQKGVSVPRPHEVRCNCVECVSSSEVDSLRHSRSRLNIYKALASPSLIALSSEDPFLTAFQLSWELQELSKVENEFKSEYEELSYQCKQFAKDLLDQTRSSRELEIILNYRDDNNLIEDQSGNDLAKLKLAIKYHQKEFVAQPNCQQLLASRWYDEFPGWRRRHWAVKMLTCIIVGFLFPVFSVCYLIAPKSPLGLFIRKPFIKFICHTASYLTFLFLLLLASQHIDRSDLNMQGPPPTIVEWMILPWILGKCISTVKQIYLIYVFL
;
A
#
# COMPACT_ATOMS: atom_id res chain seq x y z
N VAL A 1 -14.68 20.31 -57.86
CA VAL A 1 -14.07 21.12 -56.78
C VAL A 1 -12.64 21.42 -57.20
N PRO A 2 -12.17 22.68 -57.20
CA PRO A 2 -10.81 22.99 -57.64
C PRO A 2 -9.77 22.36 -56.69
N PRO A 3 -8.59 21.94 -57.20
CA PRO A 3 -7.60 21.19 -56.42
C PRO A 3 -6.78 22.07 -55.44
N THR A 4 -7.16 23.32 -55.23
CA THR A 4 -6.43 24.29 -54.40
C THR A 4 -6.89 24.35 -52.93
N LEU A 5 -7.89 23.55 -52.53
CA LEU A 5 -8.38 23.46 -51.13
C LEU A 5 -7.97 22.16 -50.39
N LEU A 6 -7.19 21.29 -51.04
CA LEU A 6 -6.76 20.00 -50.45
C LEU A 6 -5.50 20.10 -49.58
N ASN A 7 -4.90 21.28 -49.42
CA ASN A 7 -3.61 21.46 -48.74
C ASN A 7 -3.66 22.23 -47.39
N THR A 8 -4.83 22.39 -46.77
CA THR A 8 -4.99 23.25 -45.57
C THR A 8 -5.46 22.54 -44.30
N GLN A 9 -5.49 21.21 -44.24
CA GLN A 9 -5.89 20.46 -43.03
C GLN A 9 -4.96 19.29 -42.68
N PHE A 10 -3.67 19.39 -43.00
CA PHE A 10 -2.66 18.46 -42.47
C PHE A 10 -2.13 19.03 -41.15
N SER A 11 -2.75 18.64 -40.04
CA SER A 11 -2.17 18.81 -38.71
C SER A 11 -1.23 17.64 -38.44
N GLU A 12 -0.02 17.92 -37.95
CA GLU A 12 0.92 16.89 -37.48
C GLU A 12 0.42 16.20 -36.20
N PHE A 13 -0.39 16.91 -35.41
CA PHE A 13 -1.01 16.40 -34.19
C PHE A 13 -2.43 15.89 -34.43
N THR A 14 -2.82 14.87 -33.67
CA THR A 14 -4.19 14.37 -33.66
C THR A 14 -5.14 15.43 -33.09
N PRO A 15 -6.39 15.50 -33.57
CA PRO A 15 -7.31 16.60 -33.23
C PRO A 15 -7.76 16.63 -31.76
N ASP A 16 -7.52 15.56 -31.00
CA ASP A 16 -7.79 15.44 -29.56
C ASP A 16 -6.71 16.09 -28.68
N ILE A 17 -5.52 16.39 -29.22
CA ILE A 17 -4.42 16.98 -28.45
C ILE A 17 -4.63 18.48 -28.28
N THR A 18 -4.94 18.89 -27.04
CA THR A 18 -4.98 20.30 -26.65
C THR A 18 -3.58 20.82 -26.29
N PRO A 19 -3.35 22.15 -26.28
CA PRO A 19 -2.05 22.72 -25.93
C PRO A 19 -1.52 22.30 -24.55
N ILE A 20 -2.40 22.15 -23.56
CA ILE A 20 -2.03 21.69 -22.22
C ILE A 20 -1.64 20.21 -22.20
N ILE A 21 -2.32 19.36 -22.99
CA ILE A 21 -1.99 17.94 -23.12
C ILE A 21 -0.59 17.79 -23.74
N LEU A 22 -0.31 18.53 -24.81
CA LEU A 22 1.00 18.48 -25.46
C LEU A 22 2.11 19.00 -24.55
N ALA A 23 1.88 20.11 -23.84
CA ALA A 23 2.83 20.64 -22.86
C ALA A 23 3.12 19.62 -21.75
N ALA A 24 2.08 18.94 -21.25
CA ALA A 24 2.22 17.87 -20.25
C ALA A 24 2.99 16.65 -20.78
N HIS A 25 2.78 16.25 -22.04
CA HIS A 25 3.53 15.17 -22.70
C HIS A 25 5.03 15.48 -22.77
N THR A 26 5.40 16.74 -23.00
CA THR A 26 6.81 17.18 -22.97
C THR A 26 7.37 17.36 -21.55
N ASN A 27 6.52 17.27 -20.53
CA ASN A 27 6.86 17.49 -19.11
C ASN A 27 7.63 18.80 -18.86
N ASN A 28 7.29 19.87 -19.60
CA ASN A 28 7.93 21.17 -19.45
C ASN A 28 7.19 22.04 -18.41
N TYR A 29 7.78 22.19 -17.23
CA TYR A 29 7.21 22.92 -16.11
C TYR A 29 6.81 24.37 -16.45
N GLU A 30 7.64 25.11 -17.19
CA GLU A 30 7.39 26.54 -17.46
C GLU A 30 6.17 26.74 -18.36
N ILE A 31 6.05 25.93 -19.41
CA ILE A 31 4.93 25.99 -20.35
C ILE A 31 3.63 25.58 -19.64
N ILE A 32 3.67 24.50 -18.86
CA ILE A 32 2.51 24.03 -18.10
C ILE A 32 2.06 25.11 -17.12
N LYS A 33 3.00 25.73 -16.39
CA LYS A 33 2.69 26.81 -15.45
C LYS A 33 2.00 28.00 -16.13
N LEU A 34 2.48 28.43 -17.29
CA LEU A 34 1.87 29.52 -18.05
C LEU A 34 0.44 29.18 -18.48
N LEU A 35 0.19 27.95 -18.95
CA LEU A 35 -1.13 27.51 -19.39
C LEU A 35 -2.11 27.35 -18.22
N VAL A 36 -1.66 26.76 -17.11
CA VAL A 36 -2.48 26.59 -15.89
C VAL A 36 -2.87 27.95 -15.30
N GLN A 37 -1.96 28.94 -15.31
CA GLN A 37 -2.26 30.32 -14.88
C GLN A 37 -3.33 31.02 -15.74
N LYS A 38 -3.52 30.57 -16.99
CA LYS A 38 -4.59 31.06 -17.87
C LYS A 38 -5.92 30.34 -17.63
N GLY A 39 -6.00 29.44 -16.65
CA GLY A 39 -7.21 28.70 -16.31
C GLY A 39 -7.48 27.48 -17.19
N VAL A 40 -6.48 27.01 -17.95
CA VAL A 40 -6.63 25.80 -18.79
C VAL A 40 -6.45 24.55 -17.92
N SER A 41 -7.42 23.64 -17.98
CA SER A 41 -7.39 22.35 -17.28
C SER A 41 -7.45 21.17 -18.25
N VAL A 42 -6.84 20.05 -17.87
CA VAL A 42 -6.99 18.78 -18.59
C VAL A 42 -8.34 18.15 -18.20
N PRO A 43 -9.17 17.71 -19.17
CA PRO A 43 -10.42 17.02 -18.85
C PRO A 43 -10.15 15.69 -18.16
N ARG A 44 -10.98 15.30 -17.19
CA ARG A 44 -10.91 13.96 -16.61
C ARG A 44 -11.54 12.95 -17.57
N PRO A 45 -10.85 11.86 -17.92
CA PRO A 45 -11.40 10.83 -18.78
C PRO A 45 -12.54 10.11 -18.07
N HIS A 46 -13.52 9.65 -18.84
CA HIS A 46 -14.57 8.77 -18.33
C HIS A 46 -14.03 7.34 -18.14
N GLU A 47 -14.68 6.57 -17.27
CA GLU A 47 -14.40 5.14 -17.11
C GLU A 47 -14.54 4.39 -18.45
N VAL A 48 -13.77 3.31 -18.62
CA VAL A 48 -13.79 2.51 -19.88
C VAL A 48 -15.18 1.98 -20.21
N ARG A 49 -15.97 1.64 -19.18
CA ARG A 49 -17.32 1.08 -19.32
C ARG A 49 -18.42 2.15 -19.22
N CYS A 50 -18.08 3.41 -19.48
CA CYS A 50 -19.06 4.49 -19.44
C CYS A 50 -20.06 4.38 -20.61
N ASN A 51 -21.35 4.37 -20.27
CA ASN A 51 -22.45 4.26 -21.25
C ASN A 51 -23.11 5.62 -21.54
N CYS A 52 -22.40 6.74 -21.36
CA CYS A 52 -22.96 8.06 -21.67
C CYS A 52 -23.04 8.27 -23.19
N VAL A 53 -23.92 9.17 -23.63
CA VAL A 53 -24.18 9.45 -25.05
C VAL A 53 -22.90 9.85 -25.80
N GLU A 54 -22.01 10.62 -25.17
CA GLU A 54 -20.75 11.07 -25.78
C GLU A 54 -19.75 9.92 -25.97
N CYS A 55 -19.58 9.04 -24.98
CA CYS A 55 -18.68 7.89 -25.07
C CYS A 55 -19.17 6.86 -26.09
N VAL A 56 -20.47 6.55 -26.08
CA VAL A 56 -21.06 5.58 -27.01
C VAL A 56 -20.97 6.11 -28.44
N SER A 57 -21.38 7.36 -28.68
CA SER A 57 -21.31 7.95 -30.03
C SER A 57 -19.88 8.07 -30.56
N SER A 58 -18.91 8.50 -29.74
CA SER A 58 -17.52 8.59 -30.17
C SER A 58 -16.89 7.21 -30.44
N SER A 59 -17.21 6.20 -29.64
CA SER A 59 -16.75 4.83 -29.86
C SER A 59 -17.39 4.16 -31.07
N GLU A 60 -18.66 4.44 -31.38
CA GLU A 60 -19.34 3.93 -32.58
C GLU A 60 -18.80 4.55 -33.87
N VAL A 61 -18.42 5.83 -33.81
CA VAL A 61 -17.80 6.52 -34.95
C VAL A 61 -16.37 6.03 -35.18
N ASP A 62 -15.54 6.02 -34.12
CA ASP A 62 -14.16 5.53 -34.20
C ASP A 62 -13.63 5.11 -32.81
N SER A 63 -13.66 3.80 -32.56
CA SER A 63 -13.21 3.19 -31.30
C SER A 63 -11.71 3.36 -31.05
N LEU A 64 -10.88 3.35 -32.10
CA LEU A 64 -9.43 3.51 -31.98
C LEU A 64 -9.08 4.95 -31.59
N ARG A 65 -9.71 5.95 -32.23
CA ARG A 65 -9.53 7.35 -31.85
C ARG A 65 -10.02 7.64 -30.45
N HIS A 66 -11.16 7.06 -30.04
CA HIS A 66 -11.67 7.20 -28.67
C HIS A 66 -10.66 6.66 -27.64
N SER A 67 -10.11 5.47 -27.89
CA SER A 67 -9.12 4.83 -27.01
C SER A 67 -7.79 5.60 -26.97
N ARG A 68 -7.31 6.08 -28.12
CA ARG A 68 -6.07 6.88 -28.22
C ARG A 68 -6.20 8.23 -27.52
N SER A 69 -7.36 8.88 -27.64
CA SER A 69 -7.68 10.13 -26.95
C SER A 69 -7.63 9.95 -25.43
N ARG A 70 -8.26 8.88 -24.91
CA ARG A 70 -8.20 8.54 -23.47
C ARG A 70 -6.75 8.33 -23.00
N LEU A 71 -5.95 7.57 -23.73
CA LEU A 71 -4.55 7.37 -23.41
C LEU A 71 -3.76 8.70 -23.42
N ASN A 72 -3.98 9.56 -24.41
CA ASN A 72 -3.33 10.87 -24.48
C ASN A 72 -3.66 11.74 -23.27
N ILE A 73 -4.91 11.71 -22.79
CA ILE A 73 -5.32 12.40 -21.57
C ILE A 73 -4.59 11.83 -20.35
N TYR A 74 -4.58 10.50 -20.19
CA TYR A 74 -3.86 9.86 -19.08
C TYR A 74 -2.36 10.15 -19.08
N LYS A 75 -1.75 10.15 -20.26
CA LYS A 75 -0.34 10.51 -20.43
C LYS A 75 -0.06 11.96 -20.01
N ALA A 76 -0.99 12.88 -20.24
CA ALA A 76 -0.89 14.24 -19.74
C ALA A 76 -1.06 14.30 -18.21
N LEU A 77 -2.08 13.63 -17.66
CA LEU A 77 -2.34 13.61 -16.21
C LEU A 77 -1.21 12.96 -15.41
N ALA A 78 -0.53 11.96 -15.97
CA ALA A 78 0.61 11.28 -15.36
C ALA A 78 1.92 12.10 -15.36
N SER A 79 1.91 13.28 -15.99
CA SER A 79 3.08 14.15 -16.07
C SER A 79 3.47 14.70 -14.70
N PRO A 80 4.71 14.47 -14.21
CA PRO A 80 5.18 14.95 -12.91
C PRO A 80 5.01 16.45 -12.70
N SER A 81 5.34 17.25 -13.72
CA SER A 81 5.22 18.71 -13.65
C SER A 81 3.78 19.18 -13.53
N LEU A 82 2.84 18.49 -14.21
CA LEU A 82 1.42 18.81 -14.12
C LEU A 82 0.87 18.46 -12.74
N ILE A 83 1.18 17.27 -12.22
CA ILE A 83 0.76 16.85 -10.87
C ILE A 83 1.28 17.84 -9.82
N ALA A 84 2.55 18.22 -9.90
CA ALA A 84 3.18 19.14 -8.95
C ALA A 84 2.56 20.56 -8.95
N LEU A 85 2.02 21.02 -10.08
CA LEU A 85 1.42 22.35 -10.21
C LEU A 85 -0.08 22.38 -9.92
N SER A 86 -0.80 21.29 -10.19
CA SER A 86 -2.26 21.28 -10.18
C SER A 86 -2.88 20.59 -8.96
N SER A 87 -2.12 19.76 -8.26
CA SER A 87 -2.64 18.91 -7.18
C SER A 87 -2.31 19.47 -5.80
N GLU A 88 -3.28 19.47 -4.89
CA GLU A 88 -3.08 19.89 -3.49
C GLU A 88 -2.23 18.88 -2.70
N ASP A 89 -2.54 17.57 -2.83
CA ASP A 89 -1.75 16.47 -2.29
C ASP A 89 -1.15 15.63 -3.44
N PRO A 90 0.06 15.96 -3.93
CA PRO A 90 0.66 15.27 -5.06
C PRO A 90 0.94 13.78 -4.79
N PHE A 91 1.13 13.37 -3.53
CA PHE A 91 1.30 11.94 -3.19
C PHE A 91 0.01 11.17 -3.39
N LEU A 92 -1.12 11.70 -2.88
CA LEU A 92 -2.42 11.05 -3.03
C LEU A 92 -2.80 10.93 -4.50
N THR A 93 -2.64 12.01 -5.26
CA THR A 93 -2.95 12.02 -6.70
C THR A 93 -2.08 11.01 -7.46
N ALA A 94 -0.78 10.96 -7.19
CA ALA A 94 0.11 9.97 -7.81
C ALA A 94 -0.27 8.53 -7.45
N PHE A 95 -0.66 8.26 -6.20
CA PHE A 95 -1.08 6.93 -5.76
C PHE A 95 -2.37 6.50 -6.47
N GLN A 96 -3.39 7.35 -6.47
CA GLN A 96 -4.67 7.10 -7.14
C GLN A 96 -4.49 6.89 -8.64
N LEU A 97 -3.75 7.78 -9.30
CA LEU A 97 -3.53 7.70 -10.75
C LEU A 97 -2.73 6.46 -11.12
N SER A 98 -1.68 6.11 -10.37
CA SER A 98 -0.91 4.89 -10.63
C SER A 98 -1.74 3.62 -10.47
N TRP A 99 -2.70 3.60 -9.54
CA TRP A 99 -3.63 2.50 -9.34
C TRP A 99 -4.65 2.41 -10.47
N GLU A 100 -5.28 3.53 -10.81
CA GLU A 100 -6.23 3.63 -11.91
C GLU A 100 -5.62 3.16 -13.24
N LEU A 101 -4.41 3.62 -13.56
CA LEU A 101 -3.67 3.19 -14.75
C LEU A 101 -3.36 1.68 -14.74
N GLN A 102 -3.07 1.11 -13.57
CA GLN A 102 -2.78 -0.32 -13.45
C GLN A 102 -4.04 -1.20 -13.52
N GLU A 103 -5.20 -0.71 -13.08
CA GLU A 103 -6.47 -1.39 -13.34
C GLU A 103 -6.87 -1.24 -14.82
N LEU A 104 -6.65 -0.06 -15.40
CA LEU A 104 -6.93 0.23 -16.80
C LEU A 104 -6.14 -0.67 -17.75
N SER A 105 -4.87 -0.96 -17.44
CA SER A 105 -4.02 -1.85 -18.24
C SER A 105 -4.51 -3.31 -18.28
N LYS A 106 -5.39 -3.72 -17.34
CA LYS A 106 -6.04 -5.05 -17.33
C LYS A 106 -7.35 -5.06 -18.12
N VAL A 107 -7.99 -3.90 -18.26
CA VAL A 107 -9.26 -3.75 -18.98
C VAL A 107 -8.99 -3.51 -20.47
N GLU A 108 -8.04 -2.63 -20.79
CA GLU A 108 -7.61 -2.32 -22.16
C GLU A 108 -6.28 -3.03 -22.47
N ASN A 109 -6.37 -4.24 -23.02
CA ASN A 109 -5.20 -5.08 -23.25
C ASN A 109 -4.30 -4.56 -24.38
N GLU A 110 -4.87 -3.84 -25.34
CA GLU A 110 -4.21 -3.33 -26.55
C GLU A 110 -3.12 -2.29 -26.22
N PHE A 111 -3.37 -1.45 -25.21
CA PHE A 111 -2.45 -0.39 -24.75
C PHE A 111 -1.84 -0.68 -23.37
N LYS A 112 -1.86 -1.96 -22.97
CA LYS A 112 -1.41 -2.41 -21.65
C LYS A 112 -0.02 -1.88 -21.27
N SER A 113 0.95 -1.98 -22.19
CA SER A 113 2.33 -1.56 -21.92
C SER A 113 2.45 -0.06 -21.66
N GLU A 114 1.71 0.76 -22.41
CA GLU A 114 1.73 2.21 -22.26
C GLU A 114 1.12 2.61 -20.91
N TYR A 115 0.02 1.97 -20.50
CA TYR A 115 -0.58 2.22 -19.17
C TYR A 115 0.31 1.75 -18.01
N GLU A 116 0.97 0.60 -18.14
CA GLU A 116 1.92 0.12 -17.13
C GLU A 116 3.13 1.06 -16.98
N GLU A 117 3.63 1.63 -18.08
CA GLU A 117 4.70 2.62 -18.09
C GLU A 117 4.26 3.92 -17.39
N LEU A 118 3.06 4.44 -17.70
CA LEU A 118 2.52 5.63 -17.04
C LEU A 118 2.27 5.40 -15.53
N SER A 119 1.79 4.20 -15.16
CA SER A 119 1.64 3.80 -13.75
C SER A 119 2.99 3.82 -13.04
N TYR A 120 4.03 3.27 -13.68
CA TYR A 120 5.40 3.29 -13.15
C TYR A 120 5.93 4.72 -13.01
N GLN A 121 5.71 5.59 -13.99
CA GLN A 121 6.10 7.00 -13.93
C GLN A 121 5.50 7.72 -12.72
N CYS A 122 4.21 7.48 -12.43
CA CYS A 122 3.54 8.06 -11.26
C CYS A 122 4.13 7.56 -9.93
N LYS A 123 4.44 6.26 -9.85
CA LYS A 123 5.08 5.65 -8.66
C LYS A 123 6.47 6.23 -8.42
N GLN A 124 7.25 6.38 -9.49
CA GLN A 124 8.60 6.93 -9.45
C GLN A 124 8.57 8.42 -9.06
N PHE A 125 7.62 9.19 -9.58
CA PHE A 125 7.40 10.58 -9.15
C PHE A 125 7.14 10.69 -7.63
N ALA A 126 6.25 9.87 -7.08
CA ALA A 126 5.95 9.90 -5.65
C ALA A 126 7.18 9.53 -4.80
N LYS A 127 7.97 8.55 -5.23
CA LYS A 127 9.24 8.19 -4.58
C LYS A 127 10.24 9.34 -4.63
N ASP A 128 10.44 9.95 -5.79
CA ASP A 128 11.43 11.01 -5.99
C ASP A 128 11.06 12.28 -5.23
N LEU A 129 9.76 12.57 -5.11
CA LEU A 129 9.25 13.66 -4.28
C LEU A 129 9.53 13.43 -2.80
N LEU A 130 9.34 12.20 -2.30
CA LEU A 130 9.66 11.85 -0.91
C LEU A 130 11.18 11.91 -0.65
N ASP A 131 12.01 11.68 -1.67
CA ASP A 131 13.48 11.76 -1.57
C ASP A 131 14.01 13.17 -1.31
N GLN A 132 13.21 14.19 -1.63
CA GLN A 132 13.58 15.58 -1.37
C GLN A 132 13.44 15.98 0.12
N THR A 133 12.95 15.09 0.98
CA THR A 133 12.85 15.35 2.43
C THR A 133 14.23 15.46 3.07
N ARG A 134 14.47 16.53 3.83
CA ARG A 134 15.79 16.82 4.42
C ARG A 134 15.87 16.52 5.92
N SER A 135 14.72 16.46 6.59
CA SER A 135 14.64 16.22 8.03
C SER A 135 13.70 15.06 8.36
N SER A 136 13.97 14.37 9.47
CA SER A 136 13.07 13.33 9.99
C SER A 136 11.69 13.89 10.35
N ARG A 137 11.64 15.17 10.76
CA ARG A 137 10.38 15.86 11.06
C ARG A 137 9.51 16.06 9.82
N GLU A 138 10.08 16.51 8.70
CA GLU A 138 9.35 16.61 7.42
C GLU A 138 8.81 15.25 6.99
N LEU A 139 9.66 14.22 7.08
CA LEU A 139 9.28 12.85 6.74
C LEU A 139 8.14 12.33 7.62
N GLU A 140 8.21 12.54 8.93
CA GLU A 140 7.15 12.18 9.87
C GLU A 140 5.84 12.91 9.57
N ILE A 141 5.89 14.20 9.22
CA ILE A 141 4.70 14.97 8.85
C ILE A 141 4.05 14.36 7.60
N ILE A 142 4.83 14.10 6.54
CA ILE A 142 4.31 13.52 5.29
C ILE A 142 3.70 12.14 5.55
N LEU A 143 4.42 11.25 6.25
CA LEU A 143 3.97 9.87 6.46
C LEU A 143 2.77 9.76 7.42
N ASN A 144 2.61 10.72 8.34
CA ASN A 144 1.47 10.75 9.27
C ASN A 144 0.30 11.62 8.78
N TYR A 145 0.45 12.36 7.69
CA TYR A 145 -0.60 13.22 7.16
C TYR A 145 -1.88 12.43 6.88
N ARG A 146 -3.02 12.99 7.30
CA ARG A 146 -4.38 12.50 7.07
C ARG A 146 -5.15 13.63 6.38
N ASP A 147 -6.01 13.27 5.44
CA ASP A 147 -6.99 14.20 4.92
C ASP A 147 -8.09 14.38 5.97
N ASP A 148 -8.40 15.63 6.33
CA ASP A 148 -9.33 15.99 7.41
C ASP A 148 -10.76 15.48 7.17
N ASN A 149 -11.08 15.01 5.97
CA ASN A 149 -12.38 14.47 5.60
C ASN A 149 -12.65 13.04 6.12
N ASN A 150 -11.63 12.30 6.57
CA ASN A 150 -11.77 10.92 7.08
C ASN A 150 -11.64 10.84 8.62
N LEU A 151 -12.55 11.53 9.32
CA LEU A 151 -12.60 11.66 10.79
C LEU A 151 -13.06 10.42 11.55
N ILE A 152 -13.39 9.31 10.86
CA ILE A 152 -14.06 8.16 11.49
C ILE A 152 -13.08 7.17 12.15
N GLU A 153 -11.77 7.22 11.84
CA GLU A 153 -10.80 6.28 12.42
C GLU A 153 -9.98 6.87 13.57
N ASP A 154 -10.29 6.37 14.77
CA ASP A 154 -9.55 6.28 16.04
C ASP A 154 -8.38 7.23 16.34
N GLN A 155 -8.47 7.80 17.55
CA GLN A 155 -7.53 8.72 18.21
C GLN A 155 -6.24 8.03 18.73
N SER A 156 -5.61 7.16 17.94
CA SER A 156 -4.25 6.67 18.25
C SER A 156 -3.22 7.41 17.40
N GLY A 157 -2.42 8.26 18.05
CA GLY A 157 -1.45 9.14 17.39
C GLY A 157 -0.37 8.44 16.56
N ASN A 158 0.20 9.17 15.60
CA ASN A 158 1.35 8.78 14.76
C ASN A 158 1.23 7.38 14.14
N ASP A 159 0.10 7.16 13.46
CA ASP A 159 -0.29 5.87 12.90
C ASP A 159 0.23 5.61 11.47
N LEU A 160 1.14 6.46 10.98
CA LEU A 160 1.68 6.42 9.61
C LEU A 160 0.56 6.27 8.56
N ALA A 161 -0.46 7.12 8.64
CA ALA A 161 -1.66 7.00 7.81
C ALA A 161 -1.36 7.05 6.30
N LYS A 162 -0.52 7.99 5.84
CA LYS A 162 -0.11 8.07 4.44
C LYS A 162 0.71 6.85 4.01
N LEU A 163 1.50 6.26 4.92
CA LEU A 163 2.21 5.01 4.64
C LEU A 163 1.24 3.82 4.48
N LYS A 164 0.24 3.70 5.35
CA LYS A 164 -0.81 2.67 5.22
C LYS A 164 -1.53 2.82 3.88
N LEU A 165 -1.82 4.06 3.47
CA LEU A 165 -2.41 4.37 2.17
C LEU A 165 -1.51 3.99 1.00
N ALA A 166 -0.21 4.27 1.09
CA ALA A 166 0.78 3.84 0.09
C ALA A 166 0.81 2.31 -0.06
N ILE A 167 0.71 1.57 1.05
CA ILE A 167 0.60 0.10 1.03
C ILE A 167 -0.71 -0.35 0.37
N LYS A 168 -1.84 0.30 0.67
CA LYS A 168 -3.15 0.02 0.05
C LYS A 168 -3.12 0.18 -1.47
N TYR A 169 -2.43 1.20 -1.97
CA TYR A 169 -2.21 1.43 -3.41
C TYR A 169 -0.98 0.71 -3.99
N HIS A 170 -0.41 -0.27 -3.27
CA HIS A 170 0.73 -1.08 -3.71
C HIS A 170 1.97 -0.28 -4.17
N GLN A 171 2.26 0.83 -3.51
CA GLN A 171 3.39 1.72 -3.79
C GLN A 171 4.70 1.16 -3.22
N LYS A 172 5.19 0.07 -3.80
CA LYS A 172 6.33 -0.71 -3.26
C LYS A 172 7.60 0.12 -3.15
N GLU A 173 7.94 0.91 -4.19
CA GLU A 173 9.19 1.67 -4.24
C GLU A 173 9.20 2.86 -3.27
N PHE A 174 8.05 3.51 -3.09
CA PHE A 174 7.85 4.57 -2.09
C PHE A 174 8.08 4.02 -0.67
N VAL A 175 7.47 2.88 -0.34
CA VAL A 175 7.63 2.25 0.98
C VAL A 175 9.06 1.77 1.18
N ALA A 176 9.71 1.23 0.14
CA ALA A 176 11.07 0.71 0.19
C ALA A 176 12.17 1.78 0.26
N GLN A 177 11.81 3.07 0.20
CA GLN A 177 12.77 4.15 0.20
C GLN A 177 13.62 4.16 1.50
N PRO A 178 14.94 4.44 1.41
CA PRO A 178 15.84 4.39 2.56
C PRO A 178 15.39 5.25 3.75
N ASN A 179 14.91 6.47 3.50
CA ASN A 179 14.43 7.39 4.54
C ASN A 179 13.20 6.82 5.28
N CYS A 180 12.23 6.30 4.53
CA CYS A 180 11.04 5.64 5.08
C CYS A 180 11.41 4.39 5.90
N GLN A 181 12.29 3.54 5.37
CA GLN A 181 12.75 2.34 6.05
C GLN A 181 13.55 2.65 7.31
N GLN A 182 14.33 3.73 7.31
CA GLN A 182 15.06 4.19 8.50
C GLN A 182 14.11 4.63 9.61
N LEU A 183 13.05 5.38 9.28
CA LEU A 183 12.03 5.80 10.25
C LEU A 183 11.22 4.60 10.78
N LEU A 184 10.86 3.66 9.91
CA LEU A 184 10.19 2.43 10.33
C LEU A 184 11.07 1.59 11.26
N ALA A 185 12.37 1.48 10.94
CA ALA A 185 13.32 0.77 11.78
C ALA A 185 13.52 1.44 13.14
N SER A 186 13.56 2.77 13.23
CA SER A 186 13.64 3.45 14.53
C SER A 186 12.39 3.19 15.38
N ARG A 187 11.20 3.26 14.78
CA ARG A 187 9.93 2.96 15.46
C ARG A 187 9.79 1.49 15.84
N TRP A 188 10.38 0.58 15.06
CA TRP A 188 10.38 -0.85 15.33
C TRP A 188 11.30 -1.24 16.48
N TYR A 189 12.47 -0.61 16.59
CA TYR A 189 13.51 -0.91 17.60
C TYR A 189 13.64 0.15 18.71
N ASP A 190 12.59 0.95 18.95
CA ASP A 190 12.58 2.18 19.76
C ASP A 190 13.33 2.08 21.11
N GLU A 191 13.29 0.91 21.78
CA GLU A 191 13.94 0.69 23.08
C GLU A 191 15.23 -0.14 23.07
N PHE A 192 15.71 -0.55 21.90
CA PHE A 192 16.98 -1.25 21.77
C PHE A 192 18.04 -0.30 21.18
N PRO A 193 18.58 0.65 21.96
CA PRO A 193 19.63 1.52 21.47
C PRO A 193 20.80 0.66 21.00
N GLY A 194 21.22 0.91 19.76
CA GLY A 194 22.31 0.16 19.15
C GLY A 194 21.97 -1.27 18.73
N TRP A 195 20.70 -1.71 18.69
CA TRP A 195 20.31 -3.03 18.18
C TRP A 195 20.97 -3.33 16.82
N ARG A 196 20.98 -2.35 15.92
CA ARG A 196 21.61 -2.46 14.60
C ARG A 196 23.10 -2.85 14.70
N ARG A 197 23.83 -2.30 15.68
CA ARG A 197 25.28 -2.52 15.90
C ARG A 197 25.61 -3.81 16.65
N ARG A 198 24.63 -4.47 17.29
CA ARG A 198 24.89 -5.69 18.07
C ARG A 198 25.27 -6.86 17.16
N HIS A 199 26.21 -7.68 17.65
CA HIS A 199 26.60 -8.94 17.01
C HIS A 199 25.39 -9.88 16.86
N TRP A 200 25.36 -10.66 15.78
CA TRP A 200 24.23 -11.53 15.45
C TRP A 200 23.93 -12.56 16.56
N ALA A 201 24.96 -13.08 17.23
CA ALA A 201 24.79 -14.05 18.32
C ALA A 201 24.06 -13.45 19.53
N VAL A 202 24.36 -12.20 19.90
CA VAL A 202 23.67 -11.50 21.00
C VAL A 202 22.21 -11.26 20.64
N LYS A 203 21.93 -10.92 19.37
CA LYS A 203 20.55 -10.77 18.87
C LYS A 203 19.79 -12.09 19.00
N MET A 204 20.39 -13.18 18.53
CA MET A 204 19.79 -14.52 18.60
C MET A 204 19.51 -14.94 20.04
N LEU A 205 20.47 -14.78 20.94
CA LEU A 205 20.31 -15.11 22.36
C LEU A 205 19.19 -14.27 23.00
N THR A 206 19.14 -12.97 22.71
CA THR A 206 18.07 -12.09 23.21
C THR A 206 16.70 -12.55 22.71
N CYS A 207 16.58 -12.90 21.42
CA CYS A 207 15.33 -13.41 20.84
C CYS A 207 14.88 -14.73 21.49
N ILE A 208 15.82 -15.65 21.77
CA ILE A 208 15.53 -16.93 22.43
C ILE A 208 15.05 -16.69 23.87
N ILE A 209 15.73 -15.83 24.63
CA ILE A 209 15.35 -15.51 26.02
C ILE A 209 13.94 -14.89 26.08
N VAL A 210 13.68 -13.88 25.23
CA VAL A 210 12.34 -13.24 25.14
C VAL A 210 11.29 -14.24 24.67
N GLY A 211 11.65 -15.08 23.69
CA GLY A 211 10.81 -16.14 23.16
C GLY A 211 10.42 -17.15 24.22
N PHE A 212 11.33 -17.58 25.11
CA PHE A 212 11.01 -18.51 26.20
C PHE A 212 10.17 -17.86 27.30
N LEU A 213 10.40 -16.58 27.58
CA LEU A 213 9.68 -15.79 28.59
C LEU A 213 8.31 -15.27 28.12
N PHE A 214 7.88 -15.61 26.90
CA PHE A 214 6.60 -15.14 26.35
C PHE A 214 5.35 -15.42 27.23
N PRO A 215 5.20 -16.58 27.93
CA PRO A 215 3.99 -16.81 28.70
C PRO A 215 3.96 -15.90 29.95
N VAL A 216 5.11 -15.67 30.58
CA VAL A 216 5.25 -14.76 31.72
C VAL A 216 4.90 -13.33 31.29
N PHE A 217 5.46 -12.85 30.18
CA PHE A 217 5.14 -11.51 29.66
C PHE A 217 3.65 -11.35 29.31
N SER A 218 3.03 -12.39 28.75
CA SER A 218 1.61 -12.37 28.39
C SER A 218 0.70 -12.32 29.63
N VAL A 219 1.01 -13.10 30.67
CA VAL A 219 0.28 -13.08 31.95
C VAL A 219 0.46 -11.74 32.66
N CYS A 220 1.67 -11.20 32.71
CA CYS A 220 1.93 -9.88 33.28
C CYS A 220 1.13 -8.77 32.57
N TYR A 221 0.99 -8.86 31.25
CA TYR A 221 0.20 -7.91 30.48
C TYR A 221 -1.30 -8.01 30.76
N LEU A 222 -1.83 -9.22 30.97
CA LEU A 222 -3.23 -9.43 31.34
C LEU A 222 -3.56 -8.90 32.74
N ILE A 223 -2.65 -9.06 33.70
CA ILE A 223 -2.88 -8.65 35.10
C ILE A 223 -2.60 -7.16 35.30
N ALA A 224 -1.50 -6.65 34.77
CA ALA A 224 -1.01 -5.29 35.02
C ALA A 224 -0.48 -4.63 33.73
N PRO A 225 -1.37 -4.17 32.82
CA PRO A 225 -0.97 -3.65 31.51
C PRO A 225 -0.15 -2.35 31.57
N LYS A 226 -0.24 -1.60 32.68
CA LYS A 226 0.54 -0.36 32.90
C LYS A 226 1.90 -0.58 33.58
N SER A 227 2.23 -1.82 33.93
CA SER A 227 3.55 -2.17 34.50
C SER A 227 4.68 -1.98 33.46
N PRO A 228 5.96 -1.85 33.87
CA PRO A 228 7.07 -1.75 32.93
C PRO A 228 7.15 -2.97 31.99
N LEU A 229 6.83 -4.17 32.48
CA LEU A 229 6.75 -5.39 31.68
C LEU A 229 5.56 -5.38 30.71
N GLY A 230 4.42 -4.84 31.14
CA GLY A 230 3.24 -4.64 30.29
C GLY A 230 3.50 -3.65 29.15
N LEU A 231 4.24 -2.56 29.42
CA LEU A 231 4.67 -1.63 28.38
C LEU A 231 5.72 -2.24 27.44
N PHE A 232 6.56 -3.16 27.95
CA PHE A 232 7.56 -3.87 27.15
C PHE A 232 6.95 -4.73 26.04
N ILE A 233 5.87 -5.49 26.31
CA ILE A 233 5.20 -6.32 25.30
C ILE A 233 4.40 -5.51 24.27
N ARG A 234 3.99 -4.27 24.58
CA ARG A 234 3.25 -3.41 23.63
C ARG A 234 4.11 -3.03 22.42
N LYS A 235 5.42 -3.09 22.55
CA LYS A 235 6.39 -2.75 21.49
C LYS A 235 6.31 -3.73 20.34
N PRO A 236 6.44 -3.25 19.08
CA PRO A 236 6.21 -4.08 17.90
C PRO A 236 7.19 -5.25 17.79
N PHE A 237 8.48 -5.03 18.05
CA PHE A 237 9.48 -6.10 17.97
C PHE A 237 9.27 -7.21 19.00
N ILE A 238 8.94 -6.86 20.25
CA ILE A 238 8.68 -7.85 21.31
C ILE A 238 7.39 -8.60 21.03
N LYS A 239 6.34 -7.87 20.66
CA LYS A 239 5.07 -8.46 20.24
C LYS A 239 5.28 -9.50 19.13
N PHE A 240 6.09 -9.17 18.12
CA PHE A 240 6.46 -10.10 17.05
C PHE A 240 7.12 -11.37 17.59
N ILE A 241 8.17 -11.24 18.42
CA ILE A 241 8.86 -12.41 19.01
C ILE A 241 7.88 -13.27 19.81
N CYS A 242 7.03 -12.67 20.65
CA CYS A 242 6.06 -13.41 21.45
C CYS A 242 5.03 -14.16 20.59
N HIS A 243 4.51 -13.53 19.53
CA HIS A 243 3.60 -14.21 18.59
C HIS A 243 4.29 -15.36 17.86
N THR A 244 5.51 -15.15 17.37
CA THR A 244 6.29 -16.20 16.71
C THR A 244 6.61 -17.35 17.67
N ALA A 245 7.03 -17.06 18.89
CA ALA A 245 7.30 -18.07 19.91
C ALA A 245 6.05 -18.90 20.26
N SER A 246 4.89 -18.24 20.46
CA SER A 246 3.61 -18.91 20.68
C SER A 246 3.19 -19.80 19.50
N TYR A 247 3.46 -19.37 18.27
CA TYR A 247 3.21 -20.18 17.08
C TYR A 247 4.15 -21.39 16.99
N LEU A 248 5.43 -21.23 17.33
CA LEU A 248 6.39 -22.33 17.40
C LEU A 248 6.03 -23.34 18.50
N THR A 249 5.56 -22.89 19.66
CA THR A 249 5.07 -23.80 20.71
C THR A 249 3.84 -24.58 20.25
N PHE A 250 2.94 -23.95 19.49
CA PHE A 250 1.80 -24.65 18.90
C PHE A 250 2.24 -25.74 17.91
N LEU A 251 3.19 -25.45 17.01
CA LEU A 251 3.75 -26.45 16.10
C LEU A 251 4.45 -27.58 16.86
N PHE A 252 5.16 -27.26 17.93
CA PHE A 252 5.80 -28.27 18.78
C PHE A 252 4.78 -29.18 19.46
N LEU A 253 3.67 -28.64 19.98
CA LEU A 253 2.58 -29.43 20.56
C LEU A 253 1.93 -30.35 19.51
N LEU A 254 1.77 -29.89 18.26
CA LEU A 254 1.26 -30.74 17.18
C LEU A 254 2.21 -31.91 16.86
N LEU A 255 3.52 -31.68 16.85
CA LEU A 255 4.51 -32.76 16.67
C LEU A 255 4.45 -33.77 17.82
N LEU A 256 4.32 -33.30 19.06
CA LEU A 256 4.14 -34.18 20.22
C LEU A 256 2.83 -34.96 20.15
N ALA A 257 1.74 -34.34 19.71
CA ALA A 257 0.45 -35.02 19.51
C ALA A 257 0.60 -36.14 18.47
N SER A 258 1.26 -35.88 17.34
CA SER A 258 1.52 -36.90 16.32
C SER A 258 2.28 -38.10 16.86
N GLN A 259 3.32 -37.88 17.69
CA GLN A 259 4.09 -38.97 18.30
C GLN A 259 3.30 -39.73 19.37
N HIS A 260 2.37 -39.06 20.06
CA HIS A 260 1.54 -39.68 21.09
C HIS A 260 0.39 -40.51 20.50
N ILE A 261 -0.16 -40.06 19.36
CA ILE A 261 -1.18 -40.80 18.59
C ILE A 261 -0.63 -42.17 18.15
N ASP A 262 0.63 -42.23 17.68
CA ASP A 262 1.29 -43.50 17.33
C ASP A 262 1.42 -44.48 18.50
N ARG A 263 1.36 -43.99 19.74
CA ARG A 263 1.45 -44.82 20.97
C ARG A 263 0.09 -45.17 21.56
N SER A 264 -0.99 -44.54 21.11
CA SER A 264 -2.35 -44.79 21.59
C SER A 264 -2.98 -45.98 20.87
N ASP A 265 -3.82 -46.76 21.57
CA ASP A 265 -4.50 -47.93 21.00
C ASP A 265 -5.38 -47.54 19.79
N LEU A 266 -4.86 -47.77 18.59
CA LEU A 266 -5.51 -47.47 17.30
C LEU A 266 -6.87 -48.16 17.11
N ASN A 267 -7.19 -49.16 17.92
CA ASN A 267 -8.40 -49.98 17.82
C ASN A 267 -9.61 -49.38 18.56
N MET A 268 -9.44 -48.28 19.31
CA MET A 268 -10.54 -47.63 20.02
C MET A 268 -11.20 -46.56 19.14
N GLN A 269 -12.45 -46.78 18.71
CA GLN A 269 -13.25 -45.76 18.02
C GLN A 269 -13.69 -44.67 19.00
N GLY A 270 -13.36 -43.41 18.70
CA GLY A 270 -13.74 -42.24 19.51
C GLY A 270 -12.99 -42.13 20.84
N PRO A 271 -11.64 -42.16 20.86
CA PRO A 271 -10.90 -42.02 22.11
C PRO A 271 -11.12 -40.63 22.74
N PRO A 272 -11.10 -40.52 24.08
CA PRO A 272 -11.17 -39.23 24.73
C PRO A 272 -9.93 -38.40 24.36
N PRO A 273 -10.08 -37.06 24.26
CA PRO A 273 -8.99 -36.19 23.86
C PRO A 273 -7.79 -36.30 24.81
N THR A 274 -6.61 -36.44 24.22
CA THR A 274 -5.34 -36.56 24.98
C THR A 274 -4.99 -35.24 25.67
N ILE A 275 -4.11 -35.27 26.68
CA ILE A 275 -3.65 -34.05 27.38
C ILE A 275 -3.08 -33.03 26.38
N VAL A 276 -2.36 -33.50 25.36
CA VAL A 276 -1.76 -32.65 24.33
C VAL A 276 -2.86 -31.99 23.47
N GLU A 277 -3.92 -32.72 23.12
CA GLU A 277 -5.07 -32.16 22.39
C GLU A 277 -5.82 -31.10 23.21
N TRP A 278 -5.99 -31.32 24.51
CA TRP A 278 -6.54 -30.30 25.42
C TRP A 278 -5.68 -29.04 25.49
N MET A 279 -4.35 -29.18 25.46
CA MET A 279 -3.43 -28.05 25.39
C MET A 279 -3.48 -27.31 24.04
N ILE A 280 -3.77 -28.02 22.94
CA ILE A 280 -3.87 -27.44 21.59
C ILE A 280 -5.16 -26.63 21.40
N LEU A 281 -6.26 -27.05 22.03
CA LEU A 281 -7.60 -26.47 21.85
C LEU A 281 -7.65 -24.94 22.06
N PRO A 282 -7.05 -24.36 23.13
CA PRO A 282 -6.96 -22.90 23.29
C PRO A 282 -6.32 -22.16 22.12
N TRP A 283 -5.28 -22.73 21.49
CA TRP A 283 -4.65 -22.13 20.32
C TRP A 283 -5.57 -22.12 19.11
N ILE A 284 -6.35 -23.19 18.91
CA ILE A 284 -7.33 -23.28 17.82
C ILE A 284 -8.41 -22.22 18.01
N LEU A 285 -9.02 -22.15 19.20
CA LEU A 285 -10.02 -21.14 19.51
C LEU A 285 -9.47 -19.72 19.34
N GLY A 286 -8.27 -19.45 19.85
CA GLY A 286 -7.61 -18.17 19.69
C GLY A 286 -7.39 -17.77 18.23
N LYS A 287 -6.94 -18.71 17.39
CA LYS A 287 -6.79 -18.49 15.94
C LYS A 287 -8.13 -18.24 15.26
N CYS A 288 -9.17 -19.02 15.56
CA CYS A 288 -10.51 -18.80 15.01
C CYS A 288 -11.04 -17.40 15.34
N ILE A 289 -10.95 -16.97 16.60
CA ILE A 289 -11.38 -15.63 17.02
C ILE A 289 -10.56 -14.55 16.29
N SER A 290 -9.25 -14.73 16.15
CA SER A 290 -8.40 -13.78 15.44
C SER A 290 -8.78 -13.64 13.96
N THR A 291 -9.03 -14.76 13.28
CA THR A 291 -9.46 -14.77 11.88
C THR A 291 -10.82 -14.11 11.70
N VAL A 292 -11.78 -14.41 12.59
CA VAL A 292 -13.11 -13.77 12.56
C VAL A 292 -12.98 -12.25 12.74
N LYS A 293 -12.14 -11.78 13.67
CA LYS A 293 -11.87 -10.35 13.84
C LYS A 293 -11.23 -9.72 12.59
N GLN A 294 -10.29 -10.41 11.95
CA GLN A 294 -9.67 -9.91 10.71
C GLN A 294 -10.68 -9.82 9.56
N ILE A 295 -11.51 -10.85 9.37
CA ILE A 295 -12.57 -10.86 8.35
C ILE A 295 -13.58 -9.74 8.63
N TYR A 296 -14.00 -9.57 9.88
CA TYR A 296 -14.90 -8.50 10.28
C TYR A 296 -14.32 -7.12 9.95
N LEU A 297 -13.06 -6.87 10.30
CA LEU A 297 -12.38 -5.62 9.97
C LEU A 297 -12.31 -5.43 8.45
N ILE A 298 -11.92 -6.45 7.68
CA ILE A 298 -11.89 -6.37 6.22
C ILE A 298 -13.26 -6.00 5.67
N TYR A 299 -14.33 -6.64 6.15
CA TYR A 299 -15.70 -6.39 5.68
C TYR A 299 -16.22 -4.99 6.04
N VAL A 300 -15.79 -4.43 7.18
CA VAL A 300 -16.14 -3.06 7.58
C VAL A 300 -15.37 -2.01 6.75
N PHE A 301 -14.17 -2.36 6.24
CA PHE A 301 -13.29 -1.44 5.51
C PHE A 301 -13.30 -1.61 3.97
N LEU A 302 -14.11 -2.53 3.45
CA LEU A 302 -14.35 -2.74 2.01
C LEU A 302 -15.65 -2.05 1.60
#